data_AF-A0A952KUB4-F1
#
_entry.id   AF-A0A952KUB4-F1
#
_cell.length_a   1.000
_cell.length_b   1.000
_cell.length_c   1.000
_cell.angle_alpha   90.00
_cell.angle_beta   90.00
_cell.angle_gamma   90.00
#
_symmetry.space_group_name_H-M   'P 1'
#
loop_
_entity.id
_entity.type
_entity.pdbx_description
1 polymer ?
#
loop_
_entity_poly.entity_id
_entity_poly.type
_entity_poly.pdbx_seq_one_letter_code
_entity_poly.pdbx_strand_id
1 'polypeptide(L)'
;MRSANHYTEYLNIQETAQRRIIGARSVLKPPRQLVRIGAATWVGDNITILEGVEIGNGAIVGAGAVVTKSVPPYAIAVGNPARVIRYRYPEEIIELITPVDWWNWSDEKLRANKDLFEIDLATVDPEVLRKRLAELD
;
A
#
# COMPACT_ATOMS: atom_id res chain seq x y z
N MET A 1 8.06 -13.63 10.62
CA MET A 1 7.57 -13.92 9.25
C MET A 1 6.08 -14.19 9.41
N ARG A 2 5.15 -13.51 8.69
CA ARG A 2 3.74 -13.95 8.67
C ARG A 2 3.72 -15.22 7.82
N SER A 3 4.18 -16.31 8.43
CA SER A 3 4.43 -17.59 7.80
C SER A 3 3.09 -18.22 7.46
N ALA A 4 2.95 -18.61 6.19
CA ALA A 4 2.02 -19.56 5.62
C ALA A 4 0.60 -19.65 6.23
N ASN A 5 -0.39 -19.75 5.37
CA ASN A 5 -1.73 -20.26 5.68
C ASN A 5 -1.75 -21.70 6.26
N HIS A 6 -0.58 -22.27 6.58
CA HIS A 6 -0.35 -23.61 7.10
C HIS A 6 0.56 -23.54 8.34
N TYR A 7 0.17 -24.30 9.38
CA TYR A 7 1.06 -24.59 10.51
C TYR A 7 2.22 -25.45 10.04
N THR A 8 3.45 -25.03 10.33
CA THR A 8 4.69 -25.73 9.96
C THR A 8 5.14 -26.73 11.01
N GLU A 9 4.46 -26.77 12.16
CA GLU A 9 4.80 -27.60 13.31
C GLU A 9 4.19 -29.02 13.24
N TYR A 10 3.27 -29.26 12.29
CA TYR A 10 2.61 -30.57 12.13
C TYR A 10 3.21 -31.37 10.98
N LEU A 11 3.27 -32.70 11.16
CA LEU A 11 3.79 -33.65 10.19
C LEU A 11 3.05 -33.63 8.84
N ASN A 12 1.76 -33.28 8.85
CA ASN A 12 0.97 -33.16 7.63
C ASN A 12 0.20 -31.83 7.57
N ILE A 13 0.17 -31.27 6.35
CA ILE A 13 -0.60 -30.07 5.98
C ILE A 13 -1.77 -30.41 5.03
N GLN A 14 -2.02 -31.71 4.81
CA GLN A 14 -3.10 -32.17 3.94
C GLN A 14 -4.45 -32.08 4.64
N GLU A 15 -5.26 -31.10 4.24
CA GLU A 15 -6.62 -30.93 4.76
C GLU A 15 -7.48 -32.19 4.60
N THR A 16 -7.34 -32.89 3.46
CA THR A 16 -8.11 -34.10 3.18
C THR A 16 -7.81 -35.20 4.20
N ALA A 17 -6.54 -35.44 4.52
CA ALA A 17 -6.14 -36.43 5.51
C ALA A 17 -6.62 -36.04 6.92
N GLN A 18 -6.45 -34.77 7.31
CA GLN A 18 -6.91 -34.24 8.60
C GLN A 18 -8.42 -34.42 8.78
N ARG A 19 -9.22 -34.02 7.78
CA ARG A 19 -10.69 -34.06 7.85
C ARG A 19 -11.29 -35.46 7.70
N ARG A 20 -10.75 -36.29 6.79
CA ARG A 20 -11.39 -37.58 6.43
C ARG A 20 -10.83 -38.78 7.18
N ILE A 21 -9.53 -38.79 7.48
CA ILE A 21 -8.85 -39.99 8.00
C ILE A 21 -8.54 -39.80 9.49
N ILE A 22 -7.92 -38.68 9.86
CA ILE A 22 -7.44 -38.43 11.22
C ILE A 22 -8.59 -37.98 12.15
N GLY A 23 -9.62 -37.30 11.60
CA GLY A 23 -10.73 -36.77 12.38
C GLY A 23 -10.37 -35.53 13.20
N ALA A 24 -9.24 -34.88 12.88
CA ALA A 24 -8.79 -33.65 13.54
C ALA A 24 -9.34 -32.41 12.82
N ARG A 25 -9.42 -31.28 13.55
CA ARG A 25 -9.83 -29.99 12.97
C ARG A 25 -8.86 -29.59 11.86
N SER A 26 -9.40 -28.99 10.80
CA SER A 26 -8.57 -28.44 9.71
C SER A 26 -7.56 -27.46 10.28
N VAL A 27 -6.30 -27.70 9.96
CA VAL A 27 -5.18 -26.83 10.29
C VAL A 27 -5.02 -25.71 9.24
N LEU A 28 -5.83 -25.72 8.17
CA LEU A 28 -5.82 -24.65 7.17
C LEU A 28 -6.56 -23.43 7.69
N LYS A 29 -5.91 -22.27 7.60
CA LYS A 29 -6.58 -20.99 7.82
C LYS A 29 -7.05 -20.45 6.46
N PRO A 30 -8.35 -20.17 6.27
CA PRO A 30 -8.77 -19.41 5.09
C PRO A 30 -8.09 -18.04 5.12
N PRO A 31 -7.77 -17.43 3.95
CA PRO A 31 -7.23 -16.08 3.93
C PRO A 31 -8.24 -15.15 4.61
N ARG A 32 -7.83 -14.54 5.72
CA ARG A 32 -8.76 -13.85 6.63
C ARG A 32 -8.92 -12.37 6.32
N GLN A 33 -7.98 -11.80 5.57
CA GLN A 33 -7.86 -10.35 5.44
C GLN A 33 -7.67 -9.94 3.98
N LEU A 34 -8.50 -8.98 3.55
CA LEU A 34 -8.40 -8.36 2.24
C LEU A 34 -7.06 -7.64 2.09
N VAL A 35 -6.52 -7.67 0.88
CA VAL A 35 -5.48 -6.72 0.47
C VAL A 35 -6.16 -5.41 0.13
N ARG A 36 -5.64 -4.30 0.65
CA ARG A 36 -6.12 -2.95 0.31
C ARG A 36 -5.02 -2.18 -0.41
N ILE A 37 -5.37 -1.56 -1.53
CA ILE A 37 -4.47 -0.72 -2.31
C ILE A 37 -5.09 0.67 -2.35
N GLY A 38 -4.34 1.66 -1.86
CA GLY A 38 -4.75 3.05 -1.81
C GLY A 38 -4.76 3.70 -3.19
N ALA A 39 -5.42 4.86 -3.28
CA ALA A 39 -5.49 5.65 -4.49
C ALA A 39 -4.12 6.19 -4.91
N ALA A 40 -3.95 6.48 -6.21
CA ALA A 40 -2.70 6.98 -6.80
C ALA A 40 -1.45 6.12 -6.51
N THR A 41 -1.64 4.85 -6.13
CA THR A 41 -0.55 3.90 -5.92
C THR A 41 0.02 3.45 -7.25
N TRP A 42 1.35 3.46 -7.38
CA TRP A 42 2.02 2.81 -8.50
C TRP A 42 2.45 1.40 -8.11
N VAL A 43 1.91 0.41 -8.82
CA VAL A 43 2.27 -1.00 -8.70
C VAL A 43 3.14 -1.40 -9.88
N GLY A 44 4.38 -1.78 -9.61
CA GLY A 44 5.29 -2.32 -10.61
C GLY A 44 4.92 -3.73 -11.06
N ASP A 45 5.54 -4.18 -12.14
CA ASP A 45 5.24 -5.48 -12.73
C ASP A 45 5.62 -6.64 -11.81
N ASN A 46 4.82 -7.71 -11.87
CA ASN A 46 5.10 -9.00 -11.22
C ASN A 46 5.36 -8.88 -9.70
N ILE A 47 4.60 -8.04 -8.99
CA ILE A 47 4.65 -8.00 -7.53
C ILE A 47 3.81 -9.12 -6.91
N THR A 48 4.18 -9.55 -5.71
CA THR A 48 3.38 -10.44 -4.87
C THR A 48 2.99 -9.70 -3.60
N ILE A 49 1.71 -9.66 -3.25
CA ILE A 49 1.20 -9.02 -2.04
C ILE A 49 0.61 -10.10 -1.14
N LEU A 50 1.12 -10.19 0.10
CA LEU A 50 0.58 -11.16 1.06
C LEU A 50 -0.76 -10.70 1.63
N GLU A 51 -1.56 -11.66 2.12
CA GLU A 51 -2.87 -11.38 2.71
C GLU A 51 -2.81 -10.33 3.84
N GLY A 52 -3.85 -9.50 3.93
CA GLY A 52 -3.97 -8.47 4.96
C GLY A 52 -2.95 -7.33 4.90
N VAL A 53 -2.24 -7.20 3.78
CA VAL A 53 -1.37 -6.04 3.51
C VAL A 53 -2.21 -4.86 3.04
N GLU A 54 -1.89 -3.69 3.57
CA GLU A 54 -2.42 -2.41 3.11
C GLU A 54 -1.29 -1.60 2.47
N ILE A 55 -1.51 -1.14 1.24
CA ILE A 55 -0.61 -0.22 0.53
C ILE A 55 -1.26 1.15 0.56
N GLY A 56 -0.60 2.13 1.18
CA GLY A 56 -1.14 3.47 1.38
C GLY A 56 -1.24 4.29 0.10
N ASN A 57 -2.03 5.37 0.15
CA ASN A 57 -2.22 6.27 -0.99
C ASN A 57 -0.88 6.84 -1.49
N GLY A 58 -0.73 6.96 -2.79
CA GLY A 58 0.48 7.51 -3.41
C GLY A 58 1.74 6.65 -3.20
N ALA A 59 1.65 5.45 -2.62
CA ALA A 59 2.80 4.57 -2.46
C ALA A 59 3.31 4.06 -3.83
N ILE A 60 4.58 3.65 -3.86
CA ILE A 60 5.21 3.00 -5.01
C ILE A 60 5.72 1.65 -4.57
N VAL A 61 5.28 0.58 -5.24
CA VAL A 61 5.82 -0.77 -5.06
C VAL A 61 6.57 -1.13 -6.33
N GLY A 62 7.90 -1.26 -6.23
CA GLY A 62 8.74 -1.58 -7.39
C GLY A 62 8.50 -2.99 -7.93
N ALA A 63 8.85 -3.20 -9.20
CA ALA A 63 8.67 -4.47 -9.89
C ALA A 63 9.36 -5.64 -9.16
N GLY A 64 8.73 -6.82 -9.19
CA GLY A 64 9.23 -8.05 -8.55
C GLY A 64 9.20 -8.05 -7.02
N ALA A 65 8.64 -7.03 -6.37
CA ALA A 65 8.60 -6.95 -4.91
C ALA A 65 7.66 -8.00 -4.29
N VAL A 66 8.06 -8.56 -3.14
CA VAL A 66 7.20 -9.43 -2.31
C VAL A 66 6.80 -8.67 -1.06
N VAL A 67 5.62 -8.07 -1.09
CA VAL A 67 5.08 -7.21 -0.04
C VAL A 67 4.53 -8.07 1.10
N THR A 68 5.35 -8.23 2.13
CA THR A 68 5.05 -9.04 3.33
C THR A 68 4.52 -8.23 4.52
N LYS A 69 4.53 -6.89 4.41
CA LYS A 69 4.10 -5.92 5.41
C LYS A 69 3.46 -4.73 4.71
N SER A 70 2.52 -4.05 5.36
CA SER A 70 1.89 -2.82 4.85
C SER A 70 2.91 -1.76 4.47
N VAL A 71 2.62 -1.03 3.40
CA VAL A 71 3.46 0.05 2.86
C VAL A 71 2.78 1.38 3.21
N PRO A 72 3.46 2.30 3.93
CA PRO A 72 2.88 3.59 4.29
C PRO A 72 2.51 4.44 3.05
N PRO A 73 1.58 5.39 3.19
CA PRO A 73 1.30 6.38 2.15
C PRO A 73 2.59 7.08 1.68
N TYR A 74 2.67 7.34 0.38
CA TYR A 74 3.80 8.00 -0.27
C TYR A 74 5.18 7.33 -0.08
N ALA A 75 5.24 6.12 0.48
CA ALA A 75 6.47 5.36 0.62
C ALA A 75 6.83 4.63 -0.68
N ILE A 76 8.12 4.42 -0.90
CA ILE A 76 8.65 3.60 -2.00
C ILE A 76 9.19 2.31 -1.40
N ALA A 77 8.59 1.17 -1.77
CA ALA A 77 8.94 -0.15 -1.29
C ALA A 77 9.41 -1.07 -2.43
N VAL A 78 10.53 -1.77 -2.22
CA VAL A 78 11.13 -2.67 -3.22
C VAL A 78 11.71 -3.94 -2.58
N GLY A 79 11.93 -4.97 -3.40
CA GLY A 79 12.67 -6.18 -3.01
C GLY A 79 11.81 -7.35 -2.49
N ASN A 80 12.48 -8.45 -2.18
CA ASN A 80 11.89 -9.66 -1.61
C ASN A 80 12.70 -10.10 -0.37
N PRO A 81 12.17 -9.93 0.87
CA PRO A 81 10.89 -9.28 1.18
C PRO A 81 10.96 -7.76 0.97
N ALA A 82 9.84 -7.14 0.57
CA ALA A 82 9.78 -5.71 0.28
C ALA A 82 10.14 -4.87 1.51
N ARG A 83 10.91 -3.80 1.30
CA ARG A 83 11.32 -2.82 2.31
C ARG A 83 11.09 -1.42 1.79
N VAL A 84 10.61 -0.53 2.66
CA VAL A 84 10.58 0.90 2.38
C VAL A 84 12.02 1.39 2.28
N ILE A 85 12.39 1.95 1.13
CA ILE A 85 13.74 2.48 0.87
C ILE A 85 13.81 4.00 1.07
N ARG A 86 12.70 4.70 0.87
CA ARG A 86 12.51 6.13 1.12
C ARG A 86 11.04 6.51 0.95
N TYR A 87 10.71 7.75 1.31
CA TYR A 87 9.45 8.39 0.92
C TYR A 87 9.61 9.18 -0.38
N ARG A 88 8.49 9.45 -1.05
CA ARG A 88 8.46 10.27 -2.27
C ARG A 88 8.81 11.73 -1.98
N TYR A 89 8.35 12.25 -0.84
CA TYR A 89 8.43 13.66 -0.44
C TYR A 89 8.86 13.80 1.03
N PRO A 90 9.25 15.01 1.48
CA PRO A 90 9.42 15.31 2.90
C PRO A 90 8.16 15.04 3.71
N GLU A 91 8.31 14.72 5.00
CA GLU A 91 7.20 14.36 5.90
C GLU A 91 6.15 15.47 5.99
N GLU A 92 6.57 16.73 6.16
CA GLU A 92 5.65 17.88 6.22
C GLU A 92 4.84 18.04 4.92
N ILE A 93 5.44 17.78 3.76
CA ILE A 93 4.73 17.80 2.48
C ILE A 93 3.69 16.68 2.42
N ILE A 94 4.05 15.47 2.89
CA ILE A 94 3.12 14.33 2.97
C ILE A 94 1.92 14.67 3.85
N GLU A 95 2.13 15.27 5.01
CA GLU A 95 1.06 15.69 5.91
C GLU A 95 0.11 16.70 5.25
N LEU A 96 0.66 17.67 4.50
CA LEU A 96 -0.13 18.68 3.79
C LEU A 96 -0.98 18.08 2.66
N ILE A 97 -0.45 17.14 1.89
CA ILE A 97 -1.14 16.60 0.70
C ILE A 97 -2.04 15.39 1.02
N THR A 98 -1.84 14.71 2.16
CA THR A 98 -2.65 13.55 2.56
C THR A 98 -4.16 13.82 2.61
N PRO A 99 -4.67 14.93 3.18
CA PRO A 99 -6.11 15.20 3.23
C PRO A 99 -6.72 15.71 1.92
N VAL A 100 -5.91 15.94 0.88
CA VAL A 100 -6.37 16.56 -0.38
C VAL A 100 -7.27 15.61 -1.17
N ASP A 101 -7.00 14.30 -1.10
CA ASP A 101 -7.78 13.23 -1.73
C ASP A 101 -8.21 13.55 -3.18
N TRP A 102 -7.30 14.14 -3.97
CA TRP A 102 -7.61 14.72 -5.28
C TRP A 102 -8.20 13.72 -6.30
N TRP A 103 -7.97 12.43 -6.10
CA TRP A 103 -8.57 11.35 -6.90
C TRP A 103 -10.10 11.28 -6.76
N ASN A 104 -10.69 11.93 -5.75
CA ASN A 104 -12.14 12.04 -5.57
C ASN A 104 -12.72 13.33 -6.17
N TRP A 105 -11.89 14.22 -6.73
CA TRP A 105 -12.37 15.49 -7.27
C TRP A 105 -13.12 15.31 -8.60
N SER A 106 -14.03 16.23 -8.89
CA SER A 106 -14.66 16.32 -10.20
C SER A 106 -13.65 16.77 -11.26
N ASP A 107 -13.89 16.43 -12.52
CA ASP A 107 -13.08 16.90 -13.64
C ASP A 107 -12.96 18.44 -13.68
N GLU A 108 -14.02 19.16 -13.30
CA GLU A 108 -14.01 20.63 -13.22
C GLU A 108 -12.99 21.12 -12.18
N LYS A 109 -13.03 20.55 -10.98
CA LYS A 109 -12.08 20.88 -9.91
C LYS A 109 -10.66 20.48 -10.27
N LEU A 110 -10.45 19.36 -10.96
CA LEU A 110 -9.13 18.97 -11.48
C LEU A 110 -8.60 19.99 -12.50
N ARG A 111 -9.43 20.42 -13.46
CA ARG A 111 -9.03 21.42 -14.47
C ARG A 111 -8.74 22.78 -13.84
N ALA A 112 -9.55 23.20 -12.87
CA ALA A 112 -9.37 24.47 -12.16
C ALA A 112 -8.07 24.50 -11.35
N ASN A 113 -7.61 23.34 -10.86
CA ASN A 113 -6.43 23.21 -10.00
C ASN A 113 -5.28 22.48 -10.70
N LYS A 114 -5.18 22.58 -12.03
CA LYS A 114 -4.13 21.89 -12.81
C LYS A 114 -2.71 22.31 -12.37
N ASP A 115 -2.56 23.54 -11.92
CA ASP A 115 -1.30 24.12 -11.44
C ASP A 115 -0.73 23.34 -10.25
N LEU A 116 -1.60 22.81 -9.36
CA LEU A 116 -1.19 21.97 -8.23
C LEU A 116 -0.41 20.72 -8.68
N PHE A 117 -0.73 20.17 -9.85
CA PHE A 117 -0.09 18.98 -10.40
C PHE A 117 1.23 19.26 -11.11
N GLU A 118 1.57 20.53 -11.30
CA GLU A 118 2.84 20.99 -11.90
C GLU A 118 3.89 21.35 -10.83
N ILE A 119 3.51 21.36 -9.55
CA ILE A 119 4.42 21.65 -8.43
C ILE A 119 5.35 20.46 -8.15
N ASP A 120 6.65 20.72 -8.04
CA ASP A 120 7.61 19.73 -7.55
C ASP A 120 7.50 19.59 -6.03
N LEU A 121 6.70 18.61 -5.59
CA LEU A 121 6.47 18.27 -4.19
C LEU A 121 7.74 17.76 -3.46
N ALA A 122 8.82 17.41 -4.16
CA ALA A 122 10.06 17.03 -3.52
C ALA A 122 10.86 18.24 -3.02
N THR A 123 10.67 19.41 -3.62
CA THR A 123 11.49 20.61 -3.37
C THR A 123 10.71 21.86 -3.00
N VAL A 124 9.38 21.86 -3.13
CA VAL A 124 8.55 23.02 -2.80
C VAL A 124 8.70 23.43 -1.34
N ASP A 125 8.70 24.73 -1.07
CA ASP A 125 8.60 25.28 0.27
C ASP A 125 7.24 24.88 0.89
N PRO A 126 7.21 24.20 2.07
CA PRO A 126 5.97 23.80 2.72
C PRO A 126 4.99 24.96 2.94
N GLU A 127 5.47 26.18 3.21
CA GLU A 127 4.60 27.32 3.44
C GLU A 127 3.94 27.83 2.15
N VAL A 128 4.66 27.75 1.02
CA VAL A 128 4.09 28.06 -0.30
C VAL A 128 3.00 27.05 -0.66
N LEU A 129 3.28 25.75 -0.44
CA LEU A 129 2.29 24.70 -0.69
C LEU A 129 1.06 24.87 0.22
N ARG A 130 1.27 25.14 1.52
CA ARG A 130 0.19 25.35 2.49
C ARG A 130 -0.76 26.48 2.06
N LYS A 131 -0.22 27.61 1.61
CA LYS A 131 -1.01 28.72 1.10
C LYS A 131 -1.82 28.33 -0.12
N ARG A 132 -1.21 27.62 -1.08
CA ARG A 132 -1.92 27.17 -2.28
C ARG A 132 -3.03 26.17 -1.96
N LEU A 133 -2.78 25.23 -1.05
CA LEU A 133 -3.78 24.26 -0.62
C LEU A 133 -4.96 24.91 0.12
N ALA A 134 -4.74 26.05 0.79
CA ALA A 134 -5.82 26.81 1.43
C ALA A 134 -6.80 27.47 0.43
N GLU A 135 -6.45 27.53 -0.85
CA GLU A 135 -7.28 28.09 -1.93
C GLU A 135 -8.11 27.01 -2.65
N LEU A 136 -8.11 25.75 -2.15
CA LEU A 136 -8.76 24.60 -2.79
C LEU A 136 -10.27 24.50 -2.58
N ASP A 137 -10.98 25.59 -2.27
CA ASP A 137 -12.44 25.59 -2.14
C ASP A 137 -13.12 24.95 -3.37
#